data_AF-A0A965FUJ9-F1
#
_entry.id   AF-A0A965FUJ9-F1
#
_cell.length_a   1.000
_cell.length_b   1.000
_cell.length_c   1.000
_cell.angle_alpha   90.00
_cell.angle_beta   90.00
_cell.angle_gamma   90.00
#
_symmetry.space_group_name_H-M   'P 1'
#
loop_
_entity.id
_entity.type
_entity.pdbx_description
1 polymer ?
#
loop_
_entity_poly.entity_id
_entity_poly.type
_entity_poly.pdbx_seq_one_letter_code
_entity_poly.pdbx_strand_id
1 'polypeptide(L)'
;MRNARTEAPEVALKRIFLAIALFCLAAVPAQAVVTRIAIDRIDSPTFDGRDFGAAGRYEKLSGRAFGEVDPADPRNAGIVFIQEAPRNARGRVEYVVDISIIQPLDPSKGNGTLLYDVVNRGSRRAFDVFHLGEHGGNDPAKAVDAGDAFLLRQGYTLVVSGWQADVLREESEIIADYPLANRGGTQISKSISVELIVTRPVFTLPLGWTTAVP
;
A
#
# COMPACT_ATOMS: atom_id res chain seq x y z
N MET A 1 -53.63 -34.10 -2.42
CA MET A 1 -53.09 -33.41 -3.62
C MET A 1 -52.92 -31.94 -3.27
N ARG A 2 -51.69 -31.41 -3.31
CA ARG A 2 -51.37 -30.01 -2.95
C ARG A 2 -51.61 -29.12 -4.17
N ASN A 3 -52.47 -28.11 -4.03
CA ASN A 3 -52.68 -27.07 -5.05
C ASN A 3 -51.49 -26.11 -5.06
N ALA A 4 -50.65 -26.17 -6.08
CA ALA A 4 -49.64 -25.16 -6.37
C ALA A 4 -50.36 -23.92 -6.91
N ARG A 5 -50.46 -22.86 -6.10
CA ARG A 5 -50.85 -21.53 -6.58
C ARG A 5 -49.68 -20.97 -7.40
N THR A 6 -49.81 -20.99 -8.72
CA THR A 6 -48.94 -20.24 -9.63
C THR A 6 -49.23 -18.75 -9.45
N GLU A 7 -48.29 -18.02 -8.86
CA GLU A 7 -48.37 -16.56 -8.78
C GLU A 7 -48.29 -15.94 -10.19
N ALA A 8 -49.09 -14.90 -10.44
CA ALA A 8 -49.09 -14.21 -11.73
C ALA A 8 -47.73 -13.53 -11.99
N PRO A 9 -47.18 -13.61 -13.22
CA PRO A 9 -45.83 -13.14 -13.56
C PRO A 9 -45.60 -11.64 -13.28
N GLU A 10 -46.66 -10.84 -13.30
CA GLU A 10 -46.60 -9.40 -13.00
C GLU A 10 -46.30 -9.11 -11.52
N VAL A 11 -46.79 -9.97 -10.61
CA VAL A 11 -46.54 -9.84 -9.16
C VAL A 11 -45.11 -10.27 -8.83
N ALA A 12 -44.61 -11.32 -9.50
CA ALA A 12 -43.23 -11.75 -9.39
C ALA A 12 -42.26 -10.67 -9.89
N LEU A 13 -42.56 -10.04 -11.03
CA LEU A 13 -41.73 -9.00 -11.62
C LEU A 13 -41.67 -7.73 -10.74
N LYS A 14 -42.80 -7.28 -10.18
CA LYS A 14 -42.84 -6.13 -9.25
C LYS A 14 -42.04 -6.39 -7.97
N ARG A 15 -42.06 -7.63 -7.44
CA ARG A 15 -41.26 -8.02 -6.27
C ARG A 15 -39.76 -8.05 -6.58
N ILE A 16 -39.37 -8.48 -7.79
CA ILE A 16 -37.98 -8.43 -8.26
C ILE A 16 -37.50 -6.98 -8.35
N PHE A 17 -38.28 -6.08 -8.96
CA PHE A 17 -37.93 -4.66 -9.04
C PHE A 17 -37.83 -3.99 -7.65
N LEU A 18 -38.75 -4.31 -6.74
CA LEU A 18 -38.71 -3.79 -5.37
C LEU A 18 -37.50 -4.31 -4.58
N ALA A 19 -37.14 -5.59 -4.76
CA ALA A 19 -35.96 -6.18 -4.13
C ALA A 19 -34.65 -5.57 -4.66
N ILE A 20 -34.56 -5.31 -5.96
CA ILE A 20 -33.40 -4.62 -6.57
C ILE A 20 -33.31 -3.18 -6.05
N ALA A 21 -34.43 -2.46 -5.99
CA ALA A 21 -34.45 -1.10 -5.45
C ALA A 21 -34.02 -1.05 -3.97
N LEU A 22 -34.52 -1.96 -3.13
CA LEU A 22 -34.07 -2.07 -1.74
C LEU A 22 -32.58 -2.43 -1.63
N PHE A 23 -32.08 -3.30 -2.51
CA PHE A 23 -30.66 -3.68 -2.54
C PHE A 23 -29.76 -2.50 -2.94
N CYS A 24 -30.18 -1.69 -3.91
CA CYS A 24 -29.47 -0.46 -4.29
C CYS A 24 -29.50 0.61 -3.19
N LEU A 25 -30.58 0.71 -2.42
CA LEU A 25 -30.66 1.60 -1.25
C LEU A 25 -29.85 1.11 -0.04
N ALA A 26 -29.54 -0.20 0.03
CA ALA A 26 -28.74 -0.82 1.08
C ALA A 26 -27.24 -0.89 0.75
N ALA A 27 -26.79 -0.33 -0.37
CA ALA A 27 -25.37 -0.20 -0.69
C ALA A 27 -24.72 0.77 0.30
N VAL A 28 -24.26 0.24 1.43
CA VAL A 28 -23.38 0.97 2.34
C VAL A 28 -22.15 1.35 1.53
N PRO A 29 -21.83 2.65 1.38
CA PRO A 29 -20.62 3.03 0.68
C PRO A 29 -19.46 2.30 1.35
N ALA A 30 -18.68 1.56 0.57
CA ALA A 30 -17.43 1.02 1.05
C ALA A 30 -16.64 2.19 1.64
N GLN A 31 -16.39 2.17 2.96
CA GLN A 31 -15.50 3.13 3.59
C GLN A 31 -14.10 2.83 3.05
N ALA A 32 -13.77 3.41 1.91
CA ALA A 32 -12.44 3.35 1.36
C ALA A 32 -11.54 4.12 2.33
N VAL A 33 -10.68 3.36 3.01
CA VAL A 33 -9.67 3.87 3.93
C VAL A 33 -8.62 4.68 3.14
N VAL A 34 -8.53 4.49 1.82
CA VAL A 34 -7.78 5.35 0.88
C VAL A 34 -8.76 6.26 0.13
N THR A 35 -8.55 7.57 0.19
CA THR A 35 -9.40 8.59 -0.44
C THR A 35 -8.82 9.15 -1.73
N ARG A 36 -7.50 9.06 -1.93
CA ARG A 36 -6.83 9.54 -3.14
C ARG A 36 -5.51 8.82 -3.37
N ILE A 37 -5.18 8.53 -4.62
CA ILE A 37 -3.84 8.14 -5.05
C ILE A 37 -3.29 9.26 -5.93
N ALA A 38 -2.09 9.75 -5.60
CA ALA A 38 -1.34 10.69 -6.42
C ALA A 38 -0.10 9.98 -6.95
N ILE A 39 0.03 9.88 -8.28
CA ILE A 39 1.25 9.39 -8.91
C ILE A 39 2.15 10.60 -9.16
N ASP A 40 3.30 10.62 -8.51
CA ASP A 40 4.25 11.74 -8.55
C ASP A 40 5.32 11.53 -9.64
N ARG A 41 5.67 10.26 -9.95
CA ARG A 41 6.66 9.90 -10.98
C ARG A 41 6.23 8.66 -11.76
N ILE A 42 6.49 8.66 -13.07
CA ILE A 42 6.27 7.52 -13.97
C ILE A 42 7.58 7.27 -14.74
N ASP A 43 8.20 6.12 -14.50
CA ASP A 43 9.36 5.64 -15.25
C ASP A 43 8.85 4.62 -16.28
N SER A 44 8.67 5.05 -17.53
CA SER A 44 8.02 4.25 -18.58
C SER A 44 8.74 4.37 -19.93
N PRO A 45 9.36 3.29 -20.45
CA PRO A 45 9.57 2.02 -19.76
C PRO A 45 10.63 2.16 -18.65
N THR A 46 10.49 1.36 -17.59
CA THR A 46 11.54 1.18 -16.57
C THR A 46 12.54 0.09 -17.00
N PHE A 47 13.58 -0.18 -16.20
CA PHE A 47 14.63 -1.18 -16.47
C PHE A 47 15.34 -0.98 -17.81
N ASP A 48 15.62 0.27 -18.17
CA ASP A 48 16.20 0.68 -19.47
C ASP A 48 15.43 0.14 -20.70
N GLY A 49 14.14 -0.16 -20.53
CA GLY A 49 13.31 -0.73 -21.59
C GLY A 49 13.52 -2.22 -21.86
N ARG A 50 14.21 -2.95 -20.96
CA ARG A 50 14.37 -4.40 -21.04
C ARG A 50 13.03 -5.11 -21.20
N ASP A 51 12.97 -6.04 -22.15
CA ASP A 51 11.81 -6.90 -22.38
C ASP A 51 11.93 -8.18 -21.53
N PHE A 52 10.82 -8.58 -20.89
CA PHE A 52 10.75 -9.73 -19.99
C PHE A 52 9.97 -10.91 -20.58
N GLY A 53 9.97 -11.07 -21.91
CA GLY A 53 9.34 -12.19 -22.60
C GLY A 53 7.84 -11.97 -22.77
N ALA A 54 7.03 -12.95 -22.36
CA ALA A 54 5.57 -12.90 -22.59
C ALA A 54 4.90 -11.69 -21.92
N ALA A 55 5.43 -11.24 -20.77
CA ALA A 55 4.96 -10.06 -20.05
C ALA A 55 5.35 -8.73 -20.72
N GLY A 56 6.33 -8.74 -21.63
CA GLY A 56 6.83 -7.56 -22.33
C GLY A 56 7.66 -6.62 -21.44
N ARG A 57 7.62 -5.33 -21.76
CA ARG A 57 8.29 -4.26 -20.98
C ARG A 57 7.42 -3.80 -19.82
N TYR A 58 8.04 -3.19 -18.83
CA TYR A 58 7.40 -2.71 -17.61
C TYR A 58 7.50 -1.20 -17.45
N GLU A 59 6.62 -0.65 -16.63
CA GLU A 59 6.71 0.71 -16.10
C GLU A 59 6.69 0.71 -14.57
N LYS A 60 7.21 1.78 -13.97
CA LYS A 60 7.20 1.99 -12.53
C LYS A 60 6.51 3.30 -12.20
N LEU A 61 5.48 3.24 -11.37
CA LEU A 61 4.75 4.39 -10.84
C LEU A 61 5.17 4.59 -9.39
N SER A 62 5.59 5.79 -9.03
CA SER A 62 5.92 6.16 -7.65
C SER A 62 5.05 7.34 -7.22
N GLY A 63 4.56 7.31 -5.98
CA GLY A 63 3.68 8.37 -5.50
C GLY A 63 3.18 8.13 -4.10
N ARG A 64 1.99 8.65 -3.79
CA ARG A 64 1.40 8.63 -2.45
C ARG A 64 -0.07 8.24 -2.47
N ALA A 65 -0.47 7.39 -1.52
CA ALA A 65 -1.86 7.11 -1.20
C ALA A 65 -2.26 7.89 0.06
N PHE A 66 -3.33 8.67 -0.04
CA PHE A 66 -3.94 9.45 1.03
C PHE A 66 -5.13 8.68 1.55
N GLY A 67 -5.25 8.60 2.87
CA GLY A 67 -6.30 7.83 3.51
C GLY A 67 -6.88 8.47 4.75
N GLU A 68 -8.01 7.93 5.17
CA GLU A 68 -8.83 8.39 6.27
C GLU A 68 -9.40 7.20 7.04
N VAL A 69 -9.26 7.22 8.36
CA VAL A 69 -9.87 6.23 9.26
C VAL A 69 -10.85 6.89 10.21
N ASP A 70 -11.90 6.14 10.55
CA ASP A 70 -12.87 6.53 11.57
C ASP A 70 -12.34 6.15 12.96
N PRO A 71 -12.06 7.11 13.85
CA PRO A 71 -11.64 6.80 15.21
C PRO A 71 -12.74 6.07 16.01
N ALA A 72 -14.02 6.20 15.66
CA ALA A 72 -15.13 5.54 16.35
C ALA A 72 -15.40 4.11 15.85
N ASP A 73 -14.74 3.67 14.78
CA ASP A 73 -14.92 2.32 14.25
C ASP A 73 -14.25 1.28 15.16
N PRO A 74 -14.97 0.23 15.61
CA PRO A 74 -14.41 -0.82 16.45
C PRO A 74 -13.17 -1.50 15.86
N ARG A 75 -13.03 -1.53 14.52
CA ARG A 75 -11.86 -2.09 13.83
C ARG A 75 -10.59 -1.28 14.07
N ASN A 76 -10.73 0.00 14.40
CA ASN A 76 -9.62 0.92 14.67
C ASN A 76 -9.33 1.08 16.16
N ALA A 77 -10.07 0.40 17.05
CA ALA A 77 -9.91 0.53 18.50
C ALA A 77 -8.52 0.11 19.02
N GLY A 78 -7.78 -0.71 18.25
CA GLY A 78 -6.41 -1.11 18.56
C GLY A 78 -5.35 -0.06 18.23
N ILE A 79 -5.69 1.01 17.49
CA ILE A 79 -4.74 2.06 17.13
C ILE A 79 -4.55 2.98 18.34
N VAL A 80 -3.31 3.04 18.82
CA VAL A 80 -2.95 3.82 20.00
C VAL A 80 -3.17 5.32 19.75
N PHE A 81 -3.82 5.98 20.71
CA PHE A 81 -4.16 7.41 20.67
C PHE A 81 -5.02 7.86 19.48
N ILE A 82 -5.76 6.93 18.85
CA ILE A 82 -6.63 7.27 17.71
C ILE A 82 -7.71 8.30 18.06
N GLN A 83 -8.16 8.34 19.32
CA GLN A 83 -9.15 9.33 19.77
C GLN A 83 -8.56 10.73 19.89
N GLU A 84 -7.28 10.81 20.25
CA GLU A 84 -6.50 12.04 20.41
C GLU A 84 -5.83 12.51 19.10
N ALA A 85 -5.91 11.73 18.03
CA ALA A 85 -5.42 12.16 16.72
C ALA A 85 -6.24 13.33 16.16
N PRO A 86 -5.61 14.31 15.48
CA PRO A 86 -6.33 15.39 14.80
C PRO A 86 -7.27 14.81 13.74
N ARG A 87 -8.41 15.47 13.57
CA ARG A 87 -9.48 15.03 12.68
C ARG A 87 -9.77 16.10 11.66
N ASN A 88 -10.05 15.69 10.43
CA ASN A 88 -10.49 16.60 9.37
C ASN A 88 -11.95 17.04 9.59
N ALA A 89 -12.48 17.87 8.70
CA ALA A 89 -13.86 18.38 8.77
C ALA A 89 -14.95 17.28 8.73
N ARG A 90 -14.61 16.07 8.29
CA ARG A 90 -15.49 14.89 8.31
C ARG A 90 -15.37 14.07 9.61
N GLY A 91 -14.56 14.51 10.57
CA GLY A 91 -14.28 13.78 11.79
C GLY A 91 -13.39 12.55 11.60
N ARG A 92 -12.68 12.43 10.47
CA ARG A 92 -11.76 11.32 10.17
C ARG A 92 -10.32 11.68 10.50
N VAL A 93 -9.52 10.67 10.86
CA VAL A 93 -8.07 10.81 11.05
C VAL A 93 -7.40 10.54 9.71
N GLU A 94 -6.67 11.53 9.20
CA GLU A 94 -5.99 11.46 7.90
C GLU A 94 -4.60 10.84 8.05
N TYR A 95 -4.15 10.10 7.02
CA TYR A 95 -2.80 9.58 6.92
C TYR A 95 -2.34 9.57 5.46
N VAL A 96 -1.02 9.48 5.25
CA VAL A 96 -0.43 9.35 3.91
C VAL A 96 0.58 8.21 3.93
N VAL A 97 0.65 7.42 2.86
CA VAL A 97 1.69 6.42 2.66
C VAL A 97 2.31 6.57 1.29
N ASP A 98 3.63 6.44 1.20
CA ASP A 98 4.32 6.32 -0.06
C ASP A 98 3.95 4.98 -0.72
N ILE A 99 3.86 4.96 -2.05
CA ILE A 99 3.56 3.78 -2.85
C ILE A 99 4.53 3.68 -4.04
N SER A 100 4.86 2.44 -4.43
CA SER A 100 5.48 2.16 -5.73
C SER A 100 4.82 0.94 -6.36
N ILE A 101 4.55 1.04 -7.67
CA ILE A 101 3.88 0.03 -8.48
C ILE A 101 4.77 -0.25 -9.68
N ILE A 102 5.22 -1.50 -9.82
CA ILE A 102 5.93 -1.97 -11.03
C ILE A 102 4.98 -2.91 -11.76
N GLN A 103 4.57 -2.54 -12.97
CA GLN A 103 3.56 -3.27 -13.73
C GLN A 103 3.94 -3.44 -15.21
N PRO A 104 3.40 -4.46 -15.90
CA PRO A 104 3.54 -4.57 -17.34
C PRO A 104 3.02 -3.30 -18.04
N LEU A 105 3.77 -2.82 -19.03
CA LEU A 105 3.41 -1.64 -19.83
C LEU A 105 2.11 -1.90 -20.64
N ASP A 106 1.89 -3.16 -21.02
CA ASP A 106 0.63 -3.65 -21.54
C ASP A 106 -0.03 -4.54 -20.47
N PRO A 107 -1.04 -4.05 -19.73
CA PRO A 107 -1.68 -4.80 -18.65
C PRO A 107 -2.28 -6.13 -19.10
N SER A 108 -2.62 -6.29 -20.39
CA SER A 108 -3.15 -7.54 -20.93
C SER A 108 -2.12 -8.68 -20.99
N LYS A 109 -0.83 -8.34 -20.90
CA LYS A 109 0.28 -9.30 -20.85
C LYS A 109 0.69 -9.70 -19.42
N GLY A 110 0.10 -9.06 -18.41
CA GLY A 110 0.28 -9.47 -17.02
C GLY A 110 -0.39 -10.82 -16.73
N ASN A 111 0.02 -11.46 -15.65
CA ASN A 111 -0.58 -12.71 -15.18
C ASN A 111 -1.83 -12.51 -14.32
N GLY A 112 -2.32 -11.28 -14.21
CA GLY A 112 -3.49 -10.91 -13.40
C GLY A 112 -3.26 -10.98 -11.88
N THR A 113 -2.03 -11.17 -11.42
CA THR A 113 -1.70 -11.30 -10.00
C THR A 113 -0.87 -10.12 -9.50
N LEU A 114 -1.30 -9.55 -8.38
CA LEU A 114 -0.58 -8.54 -7.63
C LEU A 114 0.23 -9.21 -6.53
N LEU A 115 1.54 -8.98 -6.51
CA LEU A 115 2.40 -9.31 -5.38
C LEU A 115 2.61 -8.05 -4.56
N TYR A 116 2.07 -8.05 -3.33
CA TYR A 116 2.23 -6.95 -2.40
C TYR A 116 3.42 -7.23 -1.48
N ASP A 117 4.41 -6.35 -1.51
CA ASP A 117 5.64 -6.46 -0.74
C ASP A 117 5.56 -5.57 0.51
N VAL A 118 5.62 -6.22 1.66
CA VAL A 118 5.64 -5.56 2.97
C VAL A 118 7.06 -5.07 3.22
N VAL A 119 7.25 -3.77 3.11
CA VAL A 119 8.56 -3.16 3.32
C VAL A 119 9.07 -3.40 4.75
N ASN A 120 10.36 -3.69 4.88
CA ASN A 120 11.03 -3.78 6.17
C ASN A 120 11.78 -2.48 6.42
N ARG A 121 11.33 -1.66 7.39
CA ARG A 121 11.93 -0.34 7.69
C ARG A 121 12.07 0.54 6.45
N GLY A 122 11.01 0.59 5.64
CA GLY A 122 10.99 1.33 4.38
C GLY A 122 11.73 0.64 3.23
N SER A 123 12.42 -0.49 3.46
CA SER A 123 13.08 -1.26 2.41
C SER A 123 12.17 -2.31 1.77
N ARG A 124 12.02 -2.26 0.44
CA ARG A 124 11.41 -3.33 -0.35
C ARG A 124 12.22 -4.63 -0.22
N ARG A 125 11.55 -5.77 -0.34
CA ARG A 125 12.13 -7.10 -0.13
C ARG A 125 11.93 -8.04 -1.31
N ALA A 126 10.92 -7.82 -2.15
CA ALA A 126 10.55 -8.79 -3.17
C ALA A 126 11.67 -9.07 -4.17
N PHE A 127 12.44 -8.06 -4.58
CA PHE A 127 13.57 -8.28 -5.50
C PHE A 127 14.68 -9.10 -4.83
N ASP A 128 15.06 -8.79 -3.59
CA ASP A 128 16.07 -9.54 -2.83
C ASP A 128 15.69 -11.00 -2.56
N VAL A 129 14.40 -11.27 -2.39
CA VAL A 129 13.89 -12.60 -2.00
C VAL A 129 13.59 -13.49 -3.21
N PHE A 130 13.05 -12.90 -4.28
CA PHE A 130 12.54 -13.68 -5.41
C PHE A 130 13.38 -13.58 -6.68
N HIS A 131 14.33 -12.64 -6.78
CA HIS A 131 15.23 -12.54 -7.92
C HIS A 131 16.66 -12.94 -7.54
N LEU A 132 17.40 -13.49 -8.49
CA LEU A 132 18.83 -13.73 -8.35
C LEU A 132 19.61 -12.60 -9.04
N GLY A 133 20.64 -12.06 -8.37
CA GLY A 133 21.54 -11.03 -8.91
C GLY A 133 21.36 -9.66 -8.24
N GLU A 134 21.78 -8.60 -8.94
CA GLU A 134 21.57 -7.21 -8.47
C GLU A 134 20.08 -6.87 -8.47
N HIS A 135 19.67 -6.06 -7.49
CA HIS A 135 18.25 -5.76 -7.23
C HIS A 135 17.93 -4.26 -7.14
N GLY A 136 18.91 -3.37 -7.33
CA GLY A 136 18.72 -1.91 -7.35
C GLY A 136 18.23 -1.29 -6.04
N GLY A 137 18.24 -2.05 -4.95
CA GLY A 137 17.77 -1.59 -3.63
C GLY A 137 16.30 -1.16 -3.66
N ASN A 138 16.02 0.04 -3.14
CA ASN A 138 14.66 0.53 -2.96
C ASN A 138 14.03 1.16 -4.20
N ASP A 139 14.83 1.67 -5.13
CA ASP A 139 14.37 2.34 -6.34
C ASP A 139 14.95 1.70 -7.63
N PRO A 140 14.74 0.39 -7.87
CA PRO A 140 15.29 -0.30 -9.03
C PRO A 140 14.78 0.30 -10.34
N ALA A 141 15.69 0.67 -11.23
CA ALA A 141 15.36 1.44 -12.43
C ALA A 141 16.15 1.02 -13.68
N LYS A 142 17.34 0.42 -13.51
CA LYS A 142 18.24 0.00 -14.59
C LYS A 142 18.05 -1.47 -14.91
N ALA A 143 18.39 -1.89 -16.13
CA ALA A 143 18.22 -3.28 -16.57
C ALA A 143 18.92 -4.32 -15.65
N VAL A 144 20.04 -3.93 -15.03
CA VAL A 144 20.81 -4.77 -14.10
C VAL A 144 20.09 -4.97 -12.77
N ASP A 145 19.32 -3.98 -12.31
CA ASP A 145 18.55 -4.01 -11.06
C ASP A 145 17.42 -5.06 -11.10
N ALA A 146 17.08 -5.58 -12.27
CA ALA A 146 16.09 -6.63 -12.40
C ALA A 146 16.65 -8.03 -12.07
N GLY A 147 17.97 -8.20 -12.00
CA GLY A 147 18.61 -9.51 -11.85
C GLY A 147 18.16 -10.49 -12.94
N ASP A 148 17.81 -11.71 -12.54
CA ASP A 148 17.19 -12.74 -13.39
C ASP A 148 15.73 -12.44 -13.76
N ALA A 149 15.14 -11.42 -13.13
CA ALA A 149 13.82 -10.88 -13.36
C ALA A 149 12.69 -11.91 -13.25
N PHE A 150 12.82 -12.89 -12.35
CA PHE A 150 11.85 -13.99 -12.24
C PHE A 150 10.39 -13.50 -12.19
N LEU A 151 10.05 -12.57 -11.28
CA LEU A 151 8.67 -12.09 -11.14
C LEU A 151 8.20 -11.30 -12.37
N LEU A 152 9.07 -10.48 -12.97
CA LEU A 152 8.73 -9.68 -14.16
C LEU A 152 8.47 -10.60 -15.37
N ARG A 153 9.27 -11.65 -15.53
CA ARG A 153 9.09 -12.67 -16.58
C ARG A 153 7.82 -13.49 -16.40
N GLN A 154 7.35 -13.64 -15.16
CA GLN A 154 6.07 -14.28 -14.86
C GLN A 154 4.87 -13.33 -15.02
N GLY A 155 5.07 -12.03 -15.29
CA GLY A 155 3.96 -11.10 -15.56
C GLY A 155 3.30 -10.52 -14.31
N TYR A 156 3.93 -10.56 -13.14
CA TYR A 156 3.35 -9.98 -11.91
C TYR A 156 3.30 -8.45 -11.97
N THR A 157 2.29 -7.87 -11.33
CA THR A 157 2.32 -6.47 -10.87
C THR A 157 2.83 -6.46 -9.44
N LEU A 158 3.89 -5.70 -9.16
CA LEU A 158 4.50 -5.59 -7.85
C LEU A 158 4.07 -4.28 -7.21
N VAL A 159 3.55 -4.33 -5.99
CA VAL A 159 3.11 -3.15 -5.24
C VAL A 159 3.76 -3.13 -3.87
N VAL A 160 4.24 -1.97 -3.47
CA VAL A 160 4.77 -1.68 -2.14
C VAL A 160 4.07 -0.45 -1.59
N SER A 161 3.84 -0.43 -0.28
CA SER A 161 3.49 0.81 0.42
C SER A 161 4.19 0.90 1.76
N GLY A 162 4.42 2.15 2.19
CA GLY A 162 5.04 2.43 3.47
C GLY A 162 4.07 2.18 4.61
N TRP A 163 4.60 1.71 5.74
CA TRP A 163 3.80 1.52 6.96
C TRP A 163 4.42 2.18 8.19
N GLN A 164 5.71 2.49 8.13
CA GLN A 164 6.50 2.94 9.27
C GLN A 164 6.82 4.43 9.13
N ALA A 165 6.61 5.21 10.18
CA ALA A 165 6.76 6.67 10.19
C ALA A 165 8.03 7.18 10.88
N ASP A 166 8.72 6.32 11.62
CA ASP A 166 9.92 6.64 12.40
C ASP A 166 11.23 6.22 11.70
N VAL A 167 11.16 5.95 10.39
CA VAL A 167 12.35 5.77 9.53
C VAL A 167 12.82 7.15 9.06
N LEU A 168 14.14 7.38 9.03
CA LEU A 168 14.69 8.58 8.43
C LEU A 168 14.31 8.61 6.95
N ARG A 169 13.70 9.69 6.51
CA ARG A 169 13.34 9.88 5.10
C ARG A 169 14.62 10.21 4.32
N GLU A 170 15.24 9.21 3.71
CA GLU A 170 16.21 9.42 2.63
C GLU A 170 15.47 9.36 1.28
N GLU A 171 16.16 9.46 0.15
CA GLU A 171 15.50 9.66 -1.16
C GLU A 171 14.65 8.48 -1.64
N SER A 172 14.86 7.26 -1.10
CA SER A 172 14.28 6.03 -1.66
C SER A 172 13.42 5.22 -0.68
N GLU A 173 13.32 5.63 0.59
CA GLU A 173 12.54 4.94 1.60
C GLU A 173 11.04 5.11 1.34
N ILE A 174 10.31 4.00 1.44
CA ILE A 174 8.86 3.98 1.28
C ILE A 174 8.25 4.02 2.67
N ILE A 175 7.80 5.20 3.10
CA ILE A 175 7.37 5.43 4.49
C ILE A 175 5.89 5.83 4.61
N ALA A 176 5.44 5.99 5.84
CA ALA A 176 4.11 6.50 6.16
C ALA A 176 4.20 7.81 6.94
N ASP A 177 3.31 8.75 6.66
CA ASP A 177 3.09 9.95 7.46
C ASP A 177 1.79 9.80 8.25
N TYR A 178 1.91 9.66 9.57
CA TYR A 178 0.78 9.62 10.49
C TYR A 178 0.69 10.91 11.29
N PRO A 179 -0.53 11.34 11.66
CA PRO A 179 -0.70 12.54 12.43
C PRO A 179 -0.25 12.32 13.89
N LEU A 180 0.28 13.38 14.48
CA LEU A 180 0.71 13.36 15.87
C LEU A 180 -0.51 13.54 16.79
N ALA A 181 -0.71 12.59 17.70
CA ALA A 181 -1.79 12.66 18.68
C ALA A 181 -1.59 13.80 19.67
N ASN A 182 -2.69 14.45 20.06
CA ASN A 182 -2.70 15.64 20.91
C ASN A 182 -3.78 15.55 21.99
N ARG A 183 -3.44 15.92 23.22
CA ARG A 183 -4.38 16.03 24.34
C ARG A 183 -4.42 17.47 24.85
N GLY A 184 -5.56 18.13 24.69
CA GLY A 184 -5.73 19.53 25.12
C GLY A 184 -4.75 20.50 24.43
N GLY A 185 -4.43 20.27 23.15
CA GLY A 185 -3.49 21.08 22.38
C GLY A 185 -2.00 20.80 22.63
N THR A 186 -1.69 19.83 23.49
CA THR A 186 -0.31 19.38 23.73
C THR A 186 -0.07 18.04 23.06
N GLN A 187 1.03 17.93 22.30
CA GLN A 187 1.41 16.68 21.65
C GLN A 187 1.74 15.61 22.69
N ILE A 188 1.20 14.42 22.48
CA ILE A 188 1.53 13.25 23.30
C ILE A 188 2.89 12.73 22.84
N SER A 189 3.91 12.87 23.68
CA SER A 189 5.26 12.38 23.42
C SER A 189 5.86 11.72 24.66
N LYS A 190 6.82 10.82 24.45
CA LYS A 190 7.56 10.15 25.52
C LYS A 190 8.96 9.79 25.05
N SER A 191 9.95 9.91 25.93
CA SER A 191 11.28 9.36 25.69
C SER A 191 11.22 7.84 25.66
N ILE A 192 11.80 7.25 24.61
CA ILE A 192 12.03 5.82 24.49
C ILE A 192 13.52 5.54 24.66
N SER A 193 13.84 4.34 25.16
CA SER A 193 15.21 3.84 25.20
C SER A 193 15.34 2.76 24.14
N VAL A 194 16.38 2.87 23.30
CA VAL A 194 16.74 1.87 22.30
C VAL A 194 18.13 1.36 22.65
N GLU A 195 18.30 0.05 22.68
CA GLU A 195 19.61 -0.58 22.82
C GLU A 195 20.21 -0.83 21.43
N LEU A 196 21.43 -0.38 21.22
CA LEU A 196 22.20 -0.65 19.99
C LEU A 196 23.26 -1.70 20.31
N ILE A 197 23.11 -2.88 19.72
CA ILE A 197 24.06 -3.99 19.89
C ILE A 197 25.01 -4.00 18.71
N VAL A 198 26.32 -3.92 18.98
CA VAL A 198 27.37 -3.98 17.96
C VAL A 198 28.15 -5.28 18.09
N THR A 199 28.42 -5.93 16.95
CA THR A 199 29.17 -7.19 16.90
C THR A 199 30.67 -6.99 16.64
N ARG A 200 31.10 -5.74 16.37
CA ARG A 200 32.49 -5.33 16.17
C ARG A 200 32.72 -3.91 16.71
N PRO A 201 33.96 -3.52 17.09
CA PRO A 201 34.26 -2.15 17.50
C PRO A 201 33.85 -1.12 16.45
N VAL A 202 33.15 -0.07 16.86
CA VAL A 202 32.72 1.04 16.00
C VAL A 202 32.76 2.35 16.80
N PHE A 203 33.20 3.43 16.15
CA PHE A 203 33.36 4.75 16.79
C PHE A 203 32.08 5.60 16.72
N THR A 204 31.26 5.43 15.67
CA THR A 204 30.01 6.17 15.44
C THR A 204 28.91 5.26 14.91
N LEU A 205 27.68 5.45 15.39
CA LEU A 205 26.47 4.79 14.88
C LEU A 205 25.42 5.84 14.53
N PRO A 206 24.66 5.66 13.43
CA PRO A 206 23.49 6.49 13.17
C PRO A 206 22.45 6.28 14.28
N LEU A 207 21.80 7.37 14.70
CA LEU A 207 20.75 7.33 15.73
C LEU A 207 19.42 6.74 15.22
N GLY A 208 19.30 6.49 13.92
CA GLY A 208 18.16 5.86 13.27
C GLY A 208 18.53 4.51 12.65
N TRP A 209 17.51 3.71 12.36
CA TRP A 209 17.68 2.48 11.59
C TRP A 209 17.87 2.87 10.12
N THR A 210 19.12 3.07 9.69
CA THR A 210 19.44 3.29 8.27
C THR A 210 19.45 1.96 7.54
N THR A 211 18.95 1.96 6.31
CA THR A 211 19.00 0.82 5.38
C THR A 211 20.37 0.76 4.69
N ALA A 212 21.10 1.88 4.68
CA ALA A 212 22.49 1.97 4.29
C ALA A 212 23.36 1.10 5.23
N VAL A 213 23.90 0.02 4.68
CA VAL A 213 25.03 -0.70 5.29
C VAL A 213 26.23 0.26 5.27
N PRO A 214 26.94 0.48 6.40
CA PRO A 214 28.17 1.25 6.40
C PRO A 214 29.30 0.57 5.62
#